data_AF-A0A519S783-F1
#
_entry.id   AF-A0A519S783-F1
#
_cell.length_a   1.000
_cell.length_b   1.000
_cell.length_c   1.000
_cell.angle_alpha   90.00
_cell.angle_beta   90.00
_cell.angle_gamma   90.00
#
_symmetry.space_group_name_H-M   'P 1'
#
loop_
_entity.id
_entity.type
_entity.pdbx_description
1 polymer ?
#
loop_
_entity_poly.entity_id
_entity_poly.type
_entity_poly.pdbx_seq_one_letter_code
_entity_poly.pdbx_strand_id
1 'polypeptide(L)'
;MKNKTRLTNRLNVSITKKVIELQERGFDCDFLLLANGSLLCMQTNRKYPMNTVSIEALEHGYDFFSNTYKHVHAIVTGNGEHGLLLTEKAYN
;
A
#
# COMPACT_ATOMS: atom_id res chain seq x y z
N MET A 1 -37.11 10.99 18.19
CA MET A 1 -36.22 10.11 17.38
C MET A 1 -34.83 10.70 17.38
N LYS A 2 -33.83 10.02 17.94
CA LYS A 2 -32.42 10.50 17.89
C LYS A 2 -31.85 10.12 16.52
N ASN A 3 -31.50 11.11 15.71
CA ASN A 3 -30.79 10.90 14.46
C ASN A 3 -29.43 10.28 14.78
N LYS A 4 -29.30 8.97 14.59
CA LYS A 4 -28.03 8.25 14.64
C LYS A 4 -27.26 8.72 13.40
N THR A 5 -26.41 9.73 13.56
CA THR A 5 -25.45 10.11 12.51
C THR A 5 -24.66 8.85 12.21
N ARG A 6 -24.88 8.26 11.02
CA ARG A 6 -24.08 7.13 10.56
C ARG A 6 -22.62 7.62 10.62
N LEU A 7 -21.79 6.97 11.44
CA LEU A 7 -20.35 7.17 11.36
C LEU A 7 -19.99 6.88 9.91
N THR A 8 -19.61 7.93 9.16
CA THR A 8 -19.09 7.73 7.82
C THR A 8 -17.83 6.90 8.00
N ASN A 9 -17.75 5.76 7.31
CA ASN A 9 -16.52 4.97 7.29
C ASN A 9 -15.41 5.94 6.87
N ARG A 10 -14.43 6.14 7.76
CA ARG A 10 -13.30 7.02 7.50
C ARG A 10 -12.14 6.16 7.05
N LEU A 11 -11.47 6.62 5.99
CA LEU A 11 -10.17 6.08 5.60
C LEU A 11 -9.25 6.22 6.81
N ASN A 12 -8.43 5.21 7.05
CA ASN A 12 -7.48 5.28 8.14
C ASN A 12 -6.53 6.46 7.90
N VAL A 13 -6.67 7.50 8.74
CA VAL A 13 -5.96 8.77 8.56
C VAL A 13 -4.45 8.59 8.65
N SER A 14 -3.94 7.64 9.43
CA SER A 14 -2.49 7.41 9.53
C SER A 14 -1.98 6.77 8.22
N ILE A 15 -2.67 5.75 7.70
CA ILE A 15 -2.35 5.14 6.39
C ILE A 15 -2.38 6.20 5.29
N THR A 16 -3.44 7.00 5.21
CA THR A 16 -3.55 8.04 4.18
C THR A 16 -2.42 9.06 4.27
N LYS A 17 -2.07 9.52 5.48
CA LYS A 17 -0.95 10.44 5.69
C LYS A 17 0.38 9.83 5.27
N LYS A 18 0.61 8.55 5.59
CA LYS A 18 1.83 7.84 5.22
C LYS A 18 1.97 7.68 3.71
N VAL A 19 0.89 7.34 3.02
CA VAL A 19 0.87 7.26 1.55
C VAL A 19 1.24 8.61 0.94
N ILE A 20 0.63 9.71 1.43
CA ILE A 20 0.94 11.07 0.95
C ILE A 20 2.42 11.41 1.20
N GLU A 21 2.93 11.19 2.41
CA GLU A 21 4.34 11.42 2.76
C GLU A 21 5.29 10.69 1.81
N LEU A 22 5.00 9.43 1.49
CA LEU A 22 5.85 8.62 0.63
C LEU A 22 5.78 9.07 -0.83
N GLN A 23 4.60 9.47 -1.32
CA GLN A 23 4.46 10.06 -2.64
C GLN A 23 5.24 11.38 -2.76
N GLU A 24 5.21 12.23 -1.73
CA GLU A 24 6.02 13.45 -1.65
C GLU A 24 7.53 13.16 -1.63
N ARG A 25 7.94 11.96 -1.18
CA ARG A 25 9.33 11.47 -1.19
C ARG A 25 9.73 10.77 -2.50
N GLY A 26 8.85 10.70 -3.48
CA GLY A 26 9.13 10.11 -4.79
C GLY A 26 8.78 8.62 -4.92
N PHE A 27 8.00 8.05 -4.01
CA PHE A 27 7.38 6.73 -4.20
C PHE A 27 6.08 6.91 -5.00
N ASP A 28 6.22 7.08 -6.31
CA ASP A 28 5.15 7.46 -7.24
C ASP A 28 4.50 6.27 -7.96
N CYS A 29 5.07 5.07 -7.80
CA CYS A 29 4.51 3.83 -8.35
C CYS A 29 3.53 3.16 -7.38
N ASP A 30 2.55 2.45 -7.93
CA ASP A 30 1.65 1.56 -7.20
C ASP A 30 1.95 0.11 -7.59
N PHE A 31 2.21 -0.73 -6.60
CA PHE A 31 2.48 -2.15 -6.80
C PHE A 31 1.30 -3.00 -6.34
N LEU A 32 0.93 -3.97 -7.16
CA LEU A 32 -0.03 -5.02 -6.82
C LEU A 32 0.68 -6.35 -6.66
N LEU A 33 0.37 -7.07 -5.56
CA LEU A 33 0.77 -8.45 -5.42
C LEU A 33 -0.17 -9.36 -6.23
N LEU A 34 0.41 -10.08 -7.18
CA LEU A 34 -0.31 -11.06 -8.00
C LEU A 34 -0.34 -12.43 -7.32
N ALA A 35 -1.31 -13.27 -7.70
CA ALA A 35 -1.49 -14.62 -7.15
C ALA A 35 -0.28 -15.54 -7.34
N ASN A 36 0.58 -15.25 -8.33
CA ASN A 36 1.82 -15.99 -8.58
C ASN A 36 3.00 -15.51 -7.71
N GLY A 37 2.78 -14.59 -6.76
CA GLY A 37 3.81 -14.05 -5.89
C GLY A 37 4.73 -13.02 -6.54
N SER A 38 4.40 -12.50 -7.73
CA SER A 38 5.09 -11.37 -8.33
C SER A 38 4.38 -10.04 -8.03
N LEU A 39 5.14 -8.96 -8.01
CA LEU A 39 4.61 -7.60 -7.97
C LEU A 39 4.41 -7.08 -9.39
N LEU A 40 3.28 -6.41 -9.63
CA LEU A 40 3.00 -5.66 -10.85
C LEU A 40 3.07 -4.17 -10.52
N CYS A 41 3.96 -3.44 -11.19
CA CYS A 41 3.92 -1.97 -11.20
C CYS A 41 2.78 -1.52 -12.12
N MET A 42 1.82 -0.76 -11.60
CA MET A 42 0.64 -0.33 -12.34
C MET A 42 0.95 0.74 -13.41
N GLN A 43 1.98 1.55 -13.15
CA GLN A 43 2.39 2.67 -13.99
C GLN A 43 3.15 2.18 -15.22
N THR A 44 4.00 1.16 -15.07
CA THR A 44 4.86 0.65 -16.15
C THR A 44 4.39 -0.69 -16.71
N ASN A 45 3.40 -1.33 -16.07
CA ASN A 45 2.92 -2.67 -16.36
C ASN A 45 4.03 -3.75 -16.31
N ARG A 46 5.13 -3.47 -15.60
CA ARG A 46 6.26 -4.39 -15.42
C ARG A 46 6.02 -5.29 -14.22
N LYS A 47 6.50 -6.54 -14.34
CA LYS A 47 6.41 -7.53 -13.29
C LYS A 47 7.78 -7.76 -12.65
N TYR A 48 7.78 -7.86 -11.33
CA TYR A 48 8.97 -8.11 -10.53
C TYR A 48 8.72 -9.31 -9.63
N PRO A 49 9.53 -10.37 -9.71
CA PRO A 49 9.56 -11.38 -8.65
C PRO A 49 9.84 -10.73 -7.30
N MET A 50 9.14 -11.13 -6.23
CA MET A 50 9.29 -10.53 -4.90
C MET A 50 10.74 -10.53 -4.38
N ASN A 51 11.54 -11.54 -4.74
CA ASN A 51 12.95 -11.65 -4.35
C ASN A 51 13.90 -10.75 -5.16
N THR A 52 13.39 -9.94 -6.09
CA THR A 52 14.18 -9.02 -6.92
C THR A 52 13.95 -7.54 -6.56
N VAL A 53 13.16 -7.28 -5.53
CA VAL A 53 12.85 -5.94 -5.03
C VAL A 53 13.26 -5.83 -3.56
N SER A 54 13.57 -4.61 -3.13
CA SER A 54 13.62 -4.29 -1.71
C SER A 54 12.21 -3.98 -1.23
N ILE A 55 11.84 -4.55 -0.09
CA ILE A 55 10.54 -4.33 0.57
C ILE A 55 10.81 -3.82 1.97
N GLU A 56 10.21 -2.69 2.32
CA GLU A 56 10.30 -2.13 3.66
C GLU A 56 8.88 -1.93 4.20
N ALA A 57 8.56 -2.58 5.32
CA ALA A 57 7.29 -2.35 6.02
C ALA A 57 7.35 -1.00 6.79
N LEU A 58 6.42 -0.10 6.49
CA LEU A 58 6.46 1.27 7.01
C LEU A 58 5.34 1.59 8.00
N GLU A 59 4.13 1.15 7.71
CA GLU A 59 2.97 1.41 8.57
C GLU A 59 1.89 0.34 8.39
N HIS A 60 0.98 0.27 9.34
CA HIS A 60 -0.19 -0.59 9.27
C HIS A 60 -1.38 0.06 9.96
N GLY A 61 -2.58 -0.41 9.65
CA GLY A 61 -3.78 0.07 10.32
C GLY A 61 -5.04 -0.64 9.86
N TYR A 62 -6.06 -0.59 10.71
CA TYR A 62 -7.37 -1.11 10.34
C TYR A 62 -8.07 -0.14 9.39
N ASP A 63 -8.45 -0.64 8.21
CA ASP A 63 -9.24 0.09 7.23
C ASP A 63 -10.72 -0.23 7.43
N PHE A 64 -11.49 0.78 7.85
CA PHE A 64 -12.93 0.65 8.09
C PHE A 64 -13.76 0.52 6.81
N PHE A 65 -13.19 0.81 5.64
CA PHE A 65 -13.89 0.59 4.37
C PHE A 65 -13.92 -0.88 3.98
N SER A 66 -12.75 -1.53 3.96
CA SER A 66 -12.64 -2.96 3.65
C SER A 66 -12.85 -3.87 4.85
N ASN A 67 -12.90 -3.33 6.08
CA ASN A 67 -12.93 -4.11 7.33
C ASN A 67 -11.75 -5.08 7.46
N THR A 68 -10.57 -4.65 7.03
CA THR A 68 -9.34 -5.46 7.08
C THR A 68 -8.18 -4.62 7.59
N TYR A 69 -7.18 -5.31 8.14
CA TYR A 69 -5.91 -4.67 8.47
C TYR A 69 -5.10 -4.51 7.20
N LYS A 70 -4.57 -3.31 6.95
CA LYS A 70 -3.73 -2.99 5.81
C LYS A 70 -2.31 -2.71 6.29
N HIS A 71 -1.36 -3.10 5.47
CA HIS A 71 0.07 -2.87 5.64
C HIS A 71 0.58 -2.07 4.45
N VAL A 72 1.28 -0.98 4.73
CA VAL A 72 1.94 -0.13 3.73
C VAL A 72 3.41 -0.53 3.68
N HIS A 73 3.86 -0.89 2.49
CA HIS A 73 5.27 -1.19 2.24
C HIS A 73 5.82 -0.27 1.16
N ALA A 74 7.06 0.18 1.33
CA ALA A 74 7.84 0.77 0.26
C ALA A 74 8.50 -0.35 -0.56
N ILE A 75 8.43 -0.20 -1.88
CA ILE A 75 9.03 -1.09 -2.85
C ILE A 75 10.07 -0.31 -3.63
N VAL A 76 11.28 -0.87 -3.73
CA VAL A 76 12.35 -0.37 -4.59
C VAL A 76 12.81 -1.49 -5.50
N THR A 77 12.73 -1.27 -6.82
CA THR A 77 13.16 -2.25 -7.82
C THR A 77 14.61 -2.02 -8.22
N GLY A 78 15.27 -3.06 -8.75
CA GLY A 78 16.64 -2.95 -9.26
C GLY A 78 16.83 -2.01 -10.46
N ASN A 79 15.74 -1.60 -11.12
CA ASN A 79 15.76 -0.64 -12.23
C ASN A 79 15.34 0.78 -11.82
N GLY A 80 15.19 1.04 -10.51
CA GLY A 80 14.97 2.38 -9.96
C GLY A 80 13.51 2.84 -9.89
N GLU A 81 12.54 1.94 -10.05
CA GLU A 81 11.13 2.24 -9.77
C GLU A 81 10.92 2.21 -8.24
N HIS A 82 10.27 3.25 -7.71
CA HIS A 82 9.97 3.40 -6.29
C HIS A 82 8.46 3.52 -6.12
N GLY A 83 7.87 2.73 -5.25
CA GLY A 83 6.42 2.77 -5.07
C GLY A 83 5.91 2.09 -3.82
N LEU A 84 4.60 1.96 -3.74
CA LEU A 84 3.91 1.46 -2.57
C LEU A 84 3.18 0.15 -2.84
N LEU A 85 3.22 -0.75 -1.87
CA LEU A 85 2.42 -1.97 -1.84
C LEU A 85 1.50 -1.92 -0.61
N LEU A 86 0.20 -1.80 -0.87
CA LEU A 86 -0.84 -1.94 0.16
C LEU A 86 -1.43 -3.34 0.11
N THR A 87 -1.26 -4.12 1.18
CA THR A 87 -1.81 -5.49 1.27
C THR A 87 -2.31 -5.81 2.67
N GLU A 88 -3.02 -6.93 2.80
CA GLU A 88 -3.51 -7.42 4.10
C GLU A 88 -2.49 -8.26 4.87
N LYS A 89 -1.29 -8.44 4.29
CA LYS A 89 -0.22 -9.25 4.87
C LYS A 89 1.06 -8.42 4.99
N ALA A 90 1.75 -8.56 6.11
CA ALA A 90 3.07 -7.97 6.27
C ALA A 90 4.12 -8.74 5.46
N TYR A 91 4.99 -8.01 4.78
CA TYR A 91 6.17 -8.51 4.09
C TYR A 91 7.40 -7.71 4.55
N ASN A 92 8.52 -8.41 4.72
CA ASN A 92 9.81 -7.85 5.11
C ASN A 92 10.89 -8.35 4.15
#